data_AF-A0A561CTK8-F1
#
_entry.id   AF-A0A561CTK8-F1
#
_cell.length_a   1.000
_cell.length_b   1.000
_cell.length_c   1.000
_cell.angle_alpha   90.00
_cell.angle_beta   90.00
_cell.angle_gamma   90.00
#
_symmetry.space_group_name_H-M   'P 1'
#
loop_
_entity.id
_entity.type
_entity.pdbx_description
1 polymer ?
#
loop_
_entity_poly.entity_id
_entity_poly.type
_entity_poly.pdbx_seq_one_letter_code
_entity_poly.pdbx_strand_id
1 'polypeptide(L)'
;MVGDLIAFVGYSGMFWTPLTNIGNFYNAIINATAYLERIFEMMDEKPAVPGDPNIVELPNIKGKVAFKNVAFGYEGEEKVLDNIHCSVHRVKQSLL
;
A
#
# COMPACT_ATOMS: atom_id res chain seq x y z
N MET A 1 10.20 -50.35 38.96
CA MET A 1 11.08 -49.30 39.51
C MET A 1 10.32 -47.98 39.42
N VAL A 2 10.20 -47.22 40.50
CA VAL A 2 9.43 -45.96 40.52
C VAL A 2 10.03 -44.89 39.59
N GLY A 3 11.34 -44.94 39.36
CA GLY A 3 12.04 -44.02 38.44
C GLY A 3 11.55 -44.10 37.00
N ASP A 4 11.21 -45.29 36.50
CA ASP A 4 10.74 -45.46 35.11
C ASP A 4 9.36 -44.84 34.90
N LEU A 5 8.48 -44.98 35.89
CA LEU A 5 7.14 -44.37 35.85
C LEU A 5 7.24 -42.83 35.91
N ILE A 6 8.12 -42.29 36.76
CA ILE A 6 8.38 -40.85 36.85
C ILE A 6 8.96 -40.32 35.53
N ALA A 7 9.92 -41.02 34.93
CA ALA A 7 10.49 -40.65 33.64
C ALA A 7 9.45 -40.67 32.50
N PHE A 8 8.59 -41.68 32.45
CA PHE A 8 7.51 -41.79 31.48
C PHE A 8 6.50 -40.62 31.57
N VAL A 9 6.09 -40.26 32.78
CA VAL A 9 5.19 -39.11 33.01
C VAL A 9 5.88 -37.80 32.62
N GLY A 10 7.16 -37.64 32.95
CA GLY A 10 7.96 -36.49 32.54
C GLY A 10 8.04 -36.31 31.03
N TYR A 11 8.37 -37.38 30.28
CA TYR A 11 8.44 -37.33 28.82
C TYR A 11 7.08 -37.08 28.17
N SER A 12 6.00 -37.61 28.75
CA SER A 12 4.63 -37.35 28.27
C SER A 12 4.25 -35.87 28.42
N GLY A 13 4.64 -35.23 29.52
CA GLY A 13 4.47 -33.79 29.72
C GLY A 13 5.27 -32.95 28.71
N MET A 14 6.50 -33.36 28.41
CA MET A 14 7.36 -32.69 27.42
C MET A 14 6.81 -32.78 25.99
N PHE A 15 5.91 -33.73 25.70
CA PHE A 15 5.28 -33.87 24.39
C PHE A 15 4.16 -32.85 24.13
N TRP A 16 3.58 -32.25 25.17
CA TRP A 16 2.50 -31.28 25.02
C TRP A 16 2.98 -29.94 24.46
N THR A 17 4.17 -29.50 24.85
CA THR A 17 4.81 -28.26 24.38
C THR A 17 5.03 -28.25 22.85
N PRO A 18 5.71 -29.24 22.22
CA PRO A 18 5.91 -29.25 20.77
C PRO A 18 4.58 -29.33 20.01
N LEU A 19 3.58 -30.06 20.53
CA LEU A 19 2.25 -30.10 19.91
C LEU A 19 1.58 -28.71 19.88
N THR A 20 1.66 -27.98 21.00
CA THR A 20 1.12 -26.61 21.09
C THR A 20 1.89 -25.66 20.16
N ASN A 21 3.22 -25.82 20.07
CA ASN A 21 4.06 -25.00 19.19
C ASN A 21 3.69 -25.19 17.71
N ILE A 22 3.33 -26.41 17.28
CA ILE A 22 2.86 -26.67 15.91
C ILE A 22 1.56 -25.91 15.63
N GLY A 23 0.60 -25.93 16.56
CA GLY A 23 -0.65 -25.18 16.41
C GLY A 23 -0.42 -23.67 16.27
N ASN A 24 0.47 -23.12 17.10
CA ASN A 24 0.85 -21.70 17.01
C ASN A 24 1.56 -21.38 15.69
N PHE A 25 2.46 -22.26 15.24
CA PHE A 25 3.17 -22.10 13.98
C PHE A 25 2.24 -22.17 12.77
N TYR A 26 1.23 -23.04 12.80
CA TYR A 26 0.21 -23.12 11.76
C TYR A 26 -0.57 -21.81 11.61
N ASN A 27 -0.98 -21.22 12.75
CA ASN A 27 -1.61 -19.90 12.75
C ASN A 27 -0.68 -18.81 12.19
N ALA A 28 0.62 -18.88 12.50
CA ALA A 28 1.60 -17.93 11.96
C ALA A 28 1.73 -18.06 10.43
N ILE A 29 1.72 -19.27 9.87
CA ILE A 29 1.76 -19.51 8.42
C ILE A 29 0.52 -18.91 7.74
N ILE A 30 -0.69 -19.17 8.26
CA ILE A 30 -1.92 -18.61 7.67
C ILE A 30 -1.85 -17.09 7.57
N ASN A 31 -1.43 -16.44 8.66
CA ASN A 31 -1.27 -14.99 8.67
C ASN A 31 -0.20 -14.54 7.68
N ALA A 32 0.97 -15.20 7.65
CA ALA A 32 2.05 -14.87 6.73
C ALA A 32 1.62 -14.97 5.26
N THR A 33 0.85 -16.00 4.89
CA THR A 33 0.31 -16.16 3.54
C THR A 33 -0.61 -15.00 3.15
N ALA A 34 -1.52 -14.58 4.03
CA ALA A 34 -2.41 -13.45 3.77
C ALA A 34 -1.63 -12.12 3.61
N TYR A 35 -0.56 -11.91 4.39
CA TYR A 35 0.32 -10.76 4.19
C TYR A 35 1.08 -10.82 2.88
N LEU A 36 1.50 -12.03 2.48
CA LEU A 36 2.25 -12.24 1.25
C LEU A 36 1.40 -11.88 0.02
N GLU A 37 0.13 -12.29 0.00
CA GLU A 37 -0.83 -11.89 -1.05
C GLU A 37 -0.89 -10.36 -1.19
N ARG A 38 -1.07 -9.63 -0.09
CA ARG A 38 -1.11 -8.16 -0.10
C ARG A 38 0.20 -7.51 -0.54
N ILE A 39 1.35 -8.09 -0.21
CA ILE A 39 2.65 -7.59 -0.66
C ILE A 39 2.78 -7.73 -2.17
N PHE A 40 2.39 -8.88 -2.72
CA PHE A 40 2.41 -9.11 -4.16
C PHE A 40 1.42 -8.20 -4.90
N GLU A 41 0.21 -8.03 -4.38
CA GLU A 41 -0.76 -7.07 -4.93
C GLU A 41 -0.18 -5.66 -5.03
N MET A 42 0.45 -5.15 -3.96
CA MET A 42 1.06 -3.82 -4.01
C MET A 42 2.27 -3.73 -4.95
N MET A 43 3.04 -4.81 -5.11
CA MET A 43 4.20 -4.84 -5.98
C MET A 43 3.79 -4.89 -7.46
N ASP A 44 2.69 -5.56 -7.78
CA ASP A 44 2.15 -5.71 -9.14
C ASP A 44 1.22 -4.54 -9.54
N GLU A 45 0.83 -3.68 -8.60
CA GLU A 45 0.04 -2.48 -8.85
C GLU A 45 0.75 -1.54 -9.84
N LYS A 46 0.07 -1.22 -10.94
CA LYS A 46 0.62 -0.34 -11.97
C LYS A 46 0.37 1.13 -11.61
N PRO A 47 1.32 2.05 -11.87
CA PRO A 47 1.07 3.47 -11.69
C PRO A 47 -0.13 3.93 -12.52
N ALA A 48 -1.08 4.61 -11.89
CA ALA A 48 -2.27 5.14 -12.56
C ALA A 48 -1.92 6.14 -13.69
N VAL A 49 -0.78 6.83 -13.56
CA VAL A 49 -0.22 7.68 -14.60
C VAL A 49 1.18 7.15 -14.94
N PRO A 50 1.36 6.51 -16.11
CA PRO A 50 2.69 6.06 -16.51
C PRO A 50 3.62 7.27 -16.70
N GLY A 51 4.88 7.11 -16.32
CA GLY A 51 5.91 8.11 -16.61
C GLY A 51 6.06 8.30 -18.13
N ASP A 52 6.08 9.55 -18.58
CA ASP A 52 6.33 9.86 -19.99
C ASP A 52 7.83 9.69 -20.29
N PRO A 53 8.25 8.88 -21.28
CA PRO A 53 9.66 8.78 -21.68
C PRO A 53 10.25 10.11 -22.19
N ASN A 54 9.42 11.10 -22.49
CA ASN A 54 9.82 12.45 -22.92
C ASN A 54 9.64 13.50 -21.81
N ILE A 55 9.88 13.12 -20.55
CA ILE A 55 9.91 14.10 -19.45
C ILE A 55 10.95 15.17 -19.77
N VAL A 56 10.47 16.38 -20.01
CA VAL A 56 11.28 17.60 -20.04
C VAL A 56 11.31 18.20 -18.64
N GLU A 57 12.51 18.56 -18.17
CA GLU A 57 12.64 19.31 -16.93
C GLU A 57 11.85 20.62 -17.04
N LEU A 58 11.10 20.95 -15.98
CA LEU A 58 10.35 22.20 -15.93
C LEU A 58 11.33 23.39 -15.91
N PRO A 59 11.33 24.26 -16.95
CA PRO A 59 12.16 25.45 -16.96
C PRO A 59 11.63 26.46 -15.93
N ASN A 60 12.38 27.54 -15.68
CA ASN A 60 11.95 28.58 -14.73
C ASN A 60 10.55 29.13 -15.09
N ILE A 61 9.56 28.86 -14.22
CA ILE A 61 8.14 29.05 -14.51
C ILE A 61 7.68 30.44 -14.08
N LYS A 62 7.02 31.19 -14.98
CA LYS A 62 6.50 32.56 -14.70
C LYS A 62 5.18 32.59 -13.89
N GLY A 63 4.66 31.43 -13.46
CA GLY A 63 3.45 31.33 -12.62
C GLY A 63 2.13 31.62 -13.34
N LYS A 64 2.04 31.33 -14.63
CA LYS A 64 0.77 31.33 -15.39
C LYS A 64 0.20 29.91 -15.39
N VAL A 65 -1.04 29.75 -14.91
CA VAL A 65 -1.75 28.46 -14.91
C VAL A 65 -3.01 28.60 -15.75
N ALA A 66 -3.29 27.64 -16.63
CA ALA A 66 -4.47 27.66 -17.47
C ALA A 66 -5.11 26.27 -17.53
N PHE A 67 -6.41 26.22 -17.26
CA PHE A 67 -7.29 25.09 -17.51
C PHE A 67 -7.94 25.31 -18.86
N LYS A 68 -7.84 24.34 -19.77
CA LYS A 68 -8.43 24.42 -21.11
C LYS A 68 -9.23 23.14 -21.37
N ASN A 69 -10.55 23.28 -21.49
CA ASN A 69 -11.47 22.19 -21.77
C ASN A 69 -11.24 21.00 -20.82
N VAL A 70 -11.09 21.29 -19.53
CA VAL A 70 -10.81 20.25 -18.53
C VAL A 70 -12.13 19.58 -18.17
N ALA A 71 -12.18 18.27 -18.39
CA ALA A 71 -13.20 17.39 -17.85
C ALA A 71 -12.52 16.37 -16.93
N PHE A 72 -13.07 16.17 -15.74
CA PHE A 72 -12.51 15.28 -14.72
C PHE A 72 -13.62 14.62 -13.92
N GLY A 73 -13.45 13.34 -13.61
CA GLY A 73 -14.30 12.58 -12.72
C GLY A 73 -13.49 11.48 -12.06
N TYR A 74 -13.92 11.04 -10.88
CA TYR A 74 -13.36 9.84 -10.26
C TYR A 74 -13.86 8.59 -11.01
N GLU A 75 -13.11 7.51 -10.92
CA GLU A 75 -13.42 6.28 -11.64
C GLU A 75 -14.78 5.71 -11.20
N GLY A 76 -15.65 5.43 -12.17
CA GLY A 76 -17.00 4.92 -11.92
C GLY A 76 -18.03 5.97 -11.48
N GLU A 77 -17.64 7.24 -11.32
CA GLU A 77 -18.53 8.33 -10.92
C GLU A 77 -18.90 9.27 -12.08
N GLU A 78 -19.94 10.10 -11.88
CA GLU A 78 -20.23 11.19 -12.80
C GLU A 78 -19.10 12.24 -12.81
N LYS A 79 -18.97 12.97 -13.92
CA LYS A 79 -17.95 14.01 -14.07
C LYS A 79 -18.15 15.11 -13.02
N VAL A 80 -17.10 15.39 -12.25
CA VAL A 80 -17.05 16.48 -11.25
C VAL A 80 -16.76 17.82 -11.92
N LEU A 81 -15.87 17.81 -12.92
CA LEU A 81 -15.59 18.97 -13.76
C LEU A 81 -16.01 18.63 -15.18
N ASP A 82 -16.75 19.54 -15.81
CA ASP A 82 -17.13 19.44 -17.21
C ASP A 82 -16.85 20.76 -17.93
N ASN A 83 -16.04 20.67 -18.99
CA ASN A 83 -15.69 21.79 -19.87
C ASN A 83 -15.22 23.07 -19.13
N ILE A 84 -14.30 22.93 -18.17
CA ILE A 84 -13.79 24.07 -17.41
C ILE A 84 -12.67 24.80 -18.17
N HIS A 85 -12.82 26.11 -18.27
CA HIS A 85 -11.84 27.04 -18.82
C HIS A 85 -11.53 28.15 -17.82
N CYS A 86 -10.29 28.26 -17.37
CA CYS A 86 -9.85 29.39 -16.56
C CYS A 86 -8.36 29.65 -16.73
N SER A 87 -7.93 30.89 -16.47
CA SER A 87 -6.52 31.26 -16.49
C SER A 87 -6.19 32.16 -15.32
N VAL A 88 -5.15 31.81 -14.58
CA VAL A 88 -4.67 32.55 -13.42
C VAL A 88 -3.24 33.00 -13.68
N HIS A 89 -2.94 34.23 -13.27
CA HIS A 89 -1.62 34.83 -13.37
C HIS A 89 -1.13 35.19 -11.97
N ARG A 90 0.17 35.03 -11.72
CA ARG A 90 0.79 35.45 -10.47
C ARG A 90 0.54 36.94 -10.23
N VAL A 91 -0.09 37.27 -9.12
CA VAL A 91 -0.21 38.65 -8.63
C VAL A 91 1.13 39.00 -7.96
N LYS A 92 1.80 40.06 -8.43
CA LYS A 92 2.91 40.64 -7.67
C LYS A 92 2.30 41.29 -6.43
N GLN A 93 2.47 40.68 -5.27
CA GLN A 93 2.24 41.36 -4.01
C GLN A 93 3.32 42.45 -3.92
N SER A 94 2.95 43.67 -4.32
CA SER A 94 3.75 44.87 -4.10
C SER A 94 3.73 45.14 -2.60
N LEU A 95 4.75 44.68 -1.89
CA LEU A 95 5.01 45.17 -0.55
C LEU A 95 5.43 46.64 -0.66
N LEU A 96 4.74 47.47 0.11
CA LEU A 96 5.12 48.82 0.50
C LEU A 96 6.54 48.83 1.08
#